data_AF-A0A830C8H7-F1
#
_entry.id   AF-A0A830C8H7-F1
#
_cell.length_a   1.000
_cell.length_b   1.000
_cell.length_c   1.000
_cell.angle_alpha   90.00
_cell.angle_beta   90.00
_cell.angle_gamma   90.00
#
_symmetry.space_group_name_H-M   'P 1'
#
loop_
_entity.id
_entity.type
_entity.pdbx_description
1 polymer ?
#
loop_
_entity_poly.entity_id
_entity_poly.type
_entity_poly.pdbx_seq_one_letter_code
_entity_poly.pdbx_strand_id
1 'polypeptide(L)' 'YIRYCGKWICGLCVEAVKDEILLCQKLISPDEAMAQHLSFCSKFRALGPPQDPTVHLIRAMRRILSRSLENSKCLRSMLT' A
#
# COMPACT_ATOMS: atom_id res chain seq x y z
N TYR A 1 -8.26 13.01 -4.67
CA TYR A 1 -8.70 11.79 -5.38
C TYR A 1 -8.18 11.84 -6.82
N ILE A 2 -7.86 10.70 -7.41
CA ILE A 2 -7.31 10.50 -8.76
C ILE A 2 -8.30 9.63 -9.55
N ARG A 3 -8.42 9.88 -10.85
CA ARG A 3 -9.27 9.12 -11.78
C ARG A 3 -8.48 7.93 -12.33
N TYR A 4 -8.92 6.70 -12.06
CA TYR A 4 -8.28 5.45 -12.50
C TYR A 4 -9.35 4.44 -12.94
N CYS A 5 -9.21 3.82 -14.11
CA CYS A 5 -10.13 2.81 -14.66
C CYS A 5 -11.63 3.09 -14.41
N GLY A 6 -12.18 4.20 -14.92
CA GLY A 6 -13.61 4.46 -14.67
C GLY A 6 -14.00 5.00 -13.27
N LYS A 7 -13.13 4.98 -12.26
CA LYS A 7 -13.45 5.33 -10.85
C LYS A 7 -12.56 6.43 -10.25
N TRP A 8 -13.03 7.04 -9.16
CA TRP A 8 -12.26 7.99 -8.35
C TRP A 8 -11.74 7.30 -7.09
N ILE A 9 -10.41 7.31 -6.89
CA ILE A 9 -9.75 6.67 -5.75
C ILE A 9 -8.68 7.58 -5.14
N CYS A 10 -8.23 7.34 -3.91
CA CYS A 10 -7.18 8.19 -3.31
C CYS A 10 -5.80 7.85 -3.91
N GLY A 11 -4.84 8.76 -3.79
CA GLY A 11 -3.51 8.57 -4.38
C GLY A 11 -2.80 7.30 -3.91
N LEU A 12 -2.94 6.95 -2.63
CA LEU A 12 -2.36 5.73 -2.07
C LEU A 12 -3.02 4.45 -2.62
N CYS A 13 -4.33 4.46 -2.87
CA CYS A 13 -5.00 3.32 -3.50
C CYS A 13 -4.56 3.13 -4.96
N VAL A 14 -4.22 4.20 -5.68
CA VAL A 14 -3.68 4.07 -7.05
C VAL A 14 -2.35 3.32 -7.02
N GLU A 15 -1.44 3.72 -6.13
CA GLU A 15 -0.13 3.06 -6.02
C GLU A 15 -0.28 1.60 -5.55
N ALA A 16 -1.16 1.34 -4.58
CA ALA A 16 -1.41 -0.03 -4.14
C ALA A 16 -1.98 -0.93 -5.26
N VAL A 17 -2.91 -0.44 -6.09
CA VAL A 17 -3.44 -1.20 -7.23
C VAL A 17 -2.36 -1.48 -8.27
N LYS A 18 -1.46 -0.52 -8.55
CA LYS A 18 -0.31 -0.74 -9.45
C LYS A 18 0.63 -1.81 -8.90
N ASP A 19 0.95 -1.72 -7.61
CA ASP A 19 1.80 -2.71 -6.93
C ASP A 19 1.17 -4.10 -6.96
N GLU A 20 -0.14 -4.22 -6.73
CA GLU A 20 -0.87 -5.49 -6.84
C GLU A 20 -0.77 -6.08 -8.25
N ILE A 21 -0.94 -5.27 -9.31
CA ILE A 21 -0.80 -5.73 -10.70
C ILE A 21 0.62 -6.24 -10.98
N LEU A 22 1.65 -5.58 -10.44
CA LEU A 22 3.05 -5.94 -10.67
C LEU A 22 3.52 -7.13 -9.82
N LEU A 23 3.01 -7.26 -8.59
CA LEU A 23 3.44 -8.26 -7.61
C LEU A 23 2.60 -9.54 -7.64
N CYS A 24 1.40 -9.50 -8.21
CA CYS A 24 0.57 -10.70 -8.34
C CYS A 24 1.23 -11.71 -9.29
N GLN A 25 1.59 -12.87 -8.76
CA GLN A 25 2.09 -14.01 -9.54
C GLN A 25 1.09 -14.48 -10.62
N LYS A 26 -0.20 -14.17 -10.44
CA LYS A 26 -1.23 -14.28 -11.47
C LYS A 26 -1.37 -12.93 -12.18
N LEU A 27 -1.25 -12.94 -13.50
CA LEU A 27 -1.64 -11.82 -14.35
C LEU A 27 -3.14 -11.54 -14.18
N ILE A 28 -3.48 -10.65 -13.25
CA ILE A 28 -4.85 -10.14 -13.08
C ILE A 28 -5.00 -8.84 -13.88
N SER A 29 -6.20 -8.59 -14.38
CA SER A 29 -6.48 -7.35 -15.10
C SER A 29 -6.45 -6.13 -14.15
N PRO A 30 -6.15 -4.92 -14.64
CA PRO A 30 -6.22 -3.71 -13.82
C PRO A 30 -7.58 -3.49 -13.15
N ASP A 31 -8.66 -3.86 -13.82
CA ASP A 31 -10.02 -3.75 -13.27
C ASP A 31 -10.27 -4.75 -12.14
N GLU A 32 -9.72 -5.96 -12.26
CA GLU A 32 -9.81 -6.99 -11.22
C GLU A 32 -8.98 -6.62 -9.99
N ALA A 33 -7.74 -6.17 -10.17
CA ALA A 33 -6.91 -5.65 -9.08
C ALA A 33 -7.62 -4.51 -8.35
N MET A 34 -8.17 -3.54 -9.11
CA MET A 34 -8.94 -2.44 -8.53
C MET A 34 -10.18 -2.93 -7.77
N ALA A 35 -10.93 -3.90 -8.29
CA ALA A 35 -12.11 -4.43 -7.61
C ALA A 35 -11.75 -5.12 -6.28
N GLN A 36 -10.67 -5.91 -6.26
CA GLN A 36 -10.15 -6.56 -5.07
C GLN A 36 -9.68 -5.52 -4.03
N HIS A 37 -8.89 -4.53 -4.45
CA HIS A 37 -8.42 -3.45 -3.58
C HIS A 37 -9.57 -2.65 -2.97
N LEU A 38 -10.58 -2.28 -3.77
CA LEU A 38 -11.76 -1.55 -3.28
C LEU A 38 -12.58 -2.38 -2.28
N SER A 39 -12.73 -3.69 -2.51
CA SER A 39 -13.36 -4.61 -1.58
C SER A 39 -12.59 -4.68 -0.26
N PHE A 40 -11.26 -4.80 -0.32
CA PHE A 40 -10.39 -4.73 0.85
C PHE A 40 -10.56 -3.41 1.61
N CYS A 41 -10.47 -2.26 0.94
CA CYS A 41 -10.63 -0.96 1.58
C CYS A 41 -12.00 -0.80 2.24
N SER A 42 -13.06 -1.32 1.61
CA SER A 42 -14.41 -1.29 2.19
C SER A 42 -14.48 -2.08 3.50
N LYS A 43 -13.93 -3.31 3.50
CA LYS A 43 -13.86 -4.15 4.70
C LYS A 43 -12.99 -3.51 5.78
N PHE A 44 -11.83 -2.98 5.40
CA PHE A 44 -10.91 -2.31 6.31
C PHE A 44 -11.56 -1.10 6.99
N ARG A 45 -12.28 -0.26 6.23
CA ARG A 45 -13.00 0.88 6.80
C ARG A 45 -14.13 0.46 7.74
N ALA A 46 -14.83 -0.64 7.43
CA ALA A 46 -15.91 -1.16 8.26
C ALA A 46 -15.44 -1.64 9.65
N LEU A 47 -14.17 -2.04 9.79
CA LEU A 47 -13.58 -2.40 11.08
C LEU A 47 -13.37 -1.20 12.01
N GLY A 48 -13.45 0.03 11.48
CA GLY A 48 -13.17 1.25 12.23
C GLY A 48 -11.68 1.42 12.55
N PRO A 49 -11.31 2.57 13.13
CA PRO A 49 -9.95 2.78 13.61
C PRO A 49 -9.65 1.81 14.78
N PRO A 50 -8.39 1.35 14.93
CA PRO A 50 -8.01 0.56 16.10
C PRO A 50 -8.22 1.36 17.39
N GLN A 51 -8.36 0.67 18.52
CA GLN A 51 -8.66 1.27 19.83
C GLN A 51 -7.63 2.36 20.24
N ASP A 52 -6.38 2.21 19.83
CA ASP A 52 -5.31 3.21 20.01
C ASP A 52 -4.66 3.57 18.65
N PRO A 53 -5.27 4.48 17.87
CA PRO A 53 -4.77 4.84 16.53
C PRO A 53 -3.35 5.41 16.56
N THR A 54 -2.99 6.12 17.62
CA THR A 54 -1.70 6.79 17.75
C THR A 54 -0.57 5.78 17.91
N VAL A 55 -0.72 4.79 18.79
CA VAL A 55 0.30 3.74 18.97
C VAL A 55 0.45 2.89 17.70
N HIS A 56 -0.66 2.55 17.04
CA HIS A 56 -0.62 1.83 15.77
C HIS A 56 0.09 2.63 14.67
N LEU A 57 -0.16 3.93 14.58
CA LEU A 57 0.51 4.81 13.63
C LEU A 57 2.01 4.92 13.91
N ILE A 58 2.40 5.15 15.17
CA ILE A 58 3.82 5.20 15.58
C ILE A 58 4.54 3.91 15.20
N ARG A 59 3.91 2.75 15.44
CA ARG A 59 4.46 1.44 15.09
C ARG A 59 4.61 1.28 13.59
N ALA A 60 3.60 1.68 12.81
CA ALA A 60 3.64 1.61 11.35
C ALA A 60 4.76 2.50 10.78
N MET A 61 4.84 3.75 11.23
CA MET A 61 5.87 4.71 10.79
C MET A 61 7.27 4.25 11.17
N ARG A 62 7.47 3.72 12.38
CA ARG A 62 8.74 3.12 12.79
C ARG A 62 9.16 2.01 11.81
N ARG A 63 8.23 1.12 11.45
CA ARG A 63 8.51 0.02 10.51
C ARG A 63 8.90 0.53 9.11
N ILE A 64 8.24 1.58 8.62
CA ILE A 64 8.55 2.21 7.32
C ILE A 64 9.96 2.82 7.35
N LEU A 65 10.27 3.61 8.38
CA LEU A 65 11.57 4.26 8.54
C LEU A 65 12.71 3.24 8.68
N SER A 66 12.52 2.18 9.47
CA SER A 66 13.50 1.10 9.62
C SER A 66 13.84 0.45 8.28
N ARG A 67 12.83 0.07 7.49
CA ARG A 67 13.04 -0.53 6.16
C ARG A 67 13.75 0.42 5.19
N SER A 68 13.40 1.71 5.23
CA SER A 68 14.06 2.71 4.40
C SER A 68 15.55 2.84 4.74
N LEU A 69 15.90 2.78 6.03
CA LEU A 69 17.30 2.85 6.47
C LEU A 69 18.07 1.59 6.09
N GLU A 70 17.48 0.41 6.24
CA GLU A 70 18.05 -0.87 5.80
C GLU A 70 18.36 -0.85 4.31
N ASN A 71 17.41 -0.40 3.48
CA ASN A 71 17.60 -0.31 2.04
C ASN A 71 18.72 0.69 1.68
N SER A 72 18.78 1.84 2.36
CA SER A 72 19.86 2.82 2.19
C SER A 72 21.24 2.29 2.59
N LYS A 73 21.31 1.46 3.64
CA LYS A 73 22.55 0.78 4.05
C LYS A 73 22.98 -0.26 3.01
N CYS A 74 22.04 -1.05 2.50
CA CYS A 74 22.30 -2.04 1.45
C CYS A 74 22.81 -1.38 0.16
N LEU A 75 22.17 -0.28 -0.27
CA LEU A 75 22.63 0.50 -1.42
C LEU A 75 24.04 1.07 -1.20
N ARG A 76 24.35 1.55 0.01
CA ARG A 76 25.70 2.04 0.34
C ARG A 76 26.74 0.93 0.32
N SER A 77 26.44 -0.26 0.83
CA SER A 77 27.36 -1.40 0.79
C SER A 77 27.59 -1.98 -0.60
N MET A 78 26.66 -1.78 -1.54
CA MET A 78 26.85 -2.17 -2.95
C MET A 78 27.71 -1.17 -3.74
N LEU A 79 27.88 0.05 -3.23
CA LEU A 79 28.65 1.13 -3.87
C LEU A 79 30.08 1.24 -3.32
N THR A 80 30.46 0.42 -2.34
CA THR A 80 31.80 0.32 -1.73
C THR A 80 32.41 -1.03 -2.01
#